data_AF-A0A3D3TL14-F1
#
_entry.id   AF-A0A3D3TL14-F1
#
_cell.length_a   1.000
_cell.length_b   1.000
_cell.length_c   1.000
_cell.angle_alpha   90.00
_cell.angle_beta   90.00
_cell.angle_gamma   90.00
#
_symmetry.space_group_name_H-M   'P 1'
#
loop_
_entity.id
_entity.type
_entity.pdbx_description
1 polymer ?
#
loop_
_entity_poly.entity_id
_entity_poly.type
_entity_poly.pdbx_seq_one_letter_code
_entity_poly.pdbx_strand_id
1 'polypeptide(L)'
;MIILPPYIFFLGGFLTYASIFFSSAEVSMTMSVIGMTISLYIWYILAWNRDRHLKNMKLKGIVKPEHVIEHRIAGNSRFWVVLYSACYLTMNFSGLYIIKAIVENIDIDFNVPSMEELTTLLGTGYVLSSWLFLLTGIASLLLYGKLITMLYNDEMKIQSFESKHRKMPTPIVKPLSIVLMVVFTLITYGLFSWFMRYRLAAIQRFHSQIEKKLDELEVSFKEKATQEQQLEEEKRPETAGEEILEKYSSCLASTSETERRKEIIASLFRDLGDLKSDQALSLLNNLLSRQLLTENEFNRLTRLLV
;
A
#
# COMPACT_ATOMS: atom_id res chain seq x y z
N MET A 1 4.73 0.37 6.22
CA MET A 1 5.12 -1.05 6.33
C MET A 1 6.57 -1.15 6.75
N ILE A 2 6.97 -2.26 7.38
CA ILE A 2 8.38 -2.56 7.67
C ILE A 2 8.99 -3.12 6.37
N ILE A 3 10.13 -2.58 5.95
CA ILE A 3 10.83 -3.01 4.74
C ILE A 3 11.85 -4.08 5.15
N LEU A 4 11.70 -5.29 4.61
CA LEU A 4 12.70 -6.35 4.76
C LEU A 4 13.77 -6.21 3.67
N PRO A 5 15.05 -6.01 4.04
CA PRO A 5 16.14 -6.03 3.08
C PRO A 5 16.27 -7.40 2.38
N PRO A 6 16.47 -7.45 1.06
CA PRO A 6 16.62 -8.70 0.31
C PRO A 6 17.69 -9.64 0.84
N TYR A 7 18.82 -9.09 1.34
CA TYR A 7 19.93 -9.89 1.85
C TYR A 7 19.55 -10.76 3.05
N ILE A 8 18.53 -10.39 3.84
CA ILE A 8 18.08 -11.18 5.00
C ILE A 8 17.52 -12.54 4.56
N PHE A 9 16.89 -12.60 3.38
CA PHE A 9 16.35 -13.86 2.83
C PHE A 9 17.49 -14.78 2.37
N PHE A 10 18.50 -14.23 1.69
CA PHE A 10 19.66 -14.99 1.25
C PHE A 10 20.50 -15.46 2.43
N LEU A 11 20.74 -14.59 3.41
CA LEU A 11 21.46 -14.92 4.63
C LEU A 11 20.73 -16.00 5.43
N GLY A 12 19.42 -15.84 5.66
CA GLY A 12 18.62 -16.84 6.39
C GLY A 12 18.58 -18.19 5.68
N GLY A 13 18.36 -18.20 4.36
CA GLY A 13 18.42 -19.41 3.55
C GLY A 13 19.79 -20.08 3.62
N PHE A 14 20.86 -19.31 3.39
CA PHE A 14 22.23 -19.80 3.48
C PHE A 14 22.51 -20.41 4.85
N LEU A 15 22.26 -19.71 5.95
CA LEU A 15 22.55 -20.20 7.31
C LEU A 15 21.75 -21.46 7.67
N THR A 16 20.53 -21.60 7.15
CA THR A 16 19.70 -22.79 7.36
C THR A 16 20.35 -24.04 6.75
N TYR A 17 20.87 -23.96 5.52
CA TYR A 17 21.45 -25.12 4.81
C TYR A 17 22.96 -25.26 4.96
N ALA A 18 23.68 -24.16 5.21
CA ALA A 18 25.12 -24.15 5.43
C ALA A 18 25.49 -25.02 6.63
N SER A 19 24.60 -25.12 7.62
CA SER A 19 24.72 -26.02 8.78
C SER A 19 25.11 -27.46 8.40
N ILE A 20 24.64 -27.96 7.24
CA ILE A 20 24.89 -29.33 6.77
C ILE A 20 26.36 -29.53 6.35
N PHE A 21 27.05 -28.45 5.97
CA PHE A 21 28.42 -28.51 5.44
C PHE A 21 29.51 -28.31 6.51
N PHE A 22 29.15 -28.01 7.76
CA PHE A 22 30.11 -27.85 8.85
C PHE A 22 30.29 -29.15 9.63
N SER A 23 31.54 -29.55 9.83
CA SER A 23 31.91 -30.74 10.61
C SER A 23 31.75 -30.55 12.13
N SER A 24 31.81 -29.32 12.62
CA SER A 24 31.56 -29.00 14.03
C SER A 24 30.06 -28.97 14.32
N ALA A 25 29.62 -29.85 15.23
CA ALA A 25 28.22 -29.93 15.67
C ALA A 25 27.72 -28.62 16.29
N GLU A 26 28.54 -27.95 17.09
CA GLU A 26 28.19 -26.67 17.73
C GLU A 26 27.98 -25.56 16.70
N VAL A 27 28.87 -25.47 15.70
CA VAL A 27 28.77 -24.48 14.62
C VAL A 27 27.55 -24.78 13.75
N SER A 28 27.33 -26.05 13.39
CA SER A 28 26.17 -26.49 12.62
C SER A 28 24.85 -26.13 13.32
N MET A 29 24.73 -26.44 14.61
CA MET A 29 23.54 -26.15 15.42
C MET A 29 23.30 -24.64 15.54
N THR A 30 24.35 -23.86 15.80
CA THR A 30 24.25 -22.41 15.91
C THR A 30 23.77 -21.78 14.61
N MET A 31 24.35 -22.17 13.46
CA MET A 31 23.94 -21.68 12.15
C MET A 31 22.47 -22.03 11.84
N SER A 32 22.06 -23.26 12.16
CA SER A 32 20.67 -23.70 11.99
C SER A 32 19.69 -22.89 12.84
N VAL A 33 20.02 -22.61 14.11
CA VAL A 33 19.18 -21.77 14.99
C VAL A 33 19.08 -20.33 14.48
N ILE A 34 20.17 -19.76 13.99
CA ILE A 34 20.14 -18.41 13.40
C ILE A 34 19.27 -18.41 12.14
N GLY A 35 19.42 -19.40 11.25
CA GLY A 35 18.60 -19.57 10.05
C GLY A 35 17.11 -19.70 10.38
N MET A 36 16.76 -20.53 11.36
CA MET A 36 15.40 -20.69 11.86
C MET A 36 14.84 -19.38 12.46
N THR A 37 15.63 -18.65 13.23
CA THR A 37 15.23 -17.38 13.86
C THR A 37 14.92 -16.33 12.80
N ILE A 38 15.80 -16.18 11.80
CA ILE A 38 15.57 -15.28 10.65
C ILE A 38 14.31 -15.70 9.90
N SER A 39 14.14 -17.01 9.68
CA SER A 39 12.96 -17.60 9.03
C SER A 39 11.65 -17.20 9.72
N LEU A 40 11.57 -17.35 11.04
CA LEU A 40 10.38 -17.00 11.83
C LEU A 40 10.16 -15.49 11.91
N TYR A 41 11.24 -14.72 12.03
CA TYR A 41 11.18 -13.25 12.01
C TYR A 41 10.58 -12.72 10.70
N ILE A 42 11.00 -13.26 9.55
CA ILE A 42 10.44 -12.88 8.25
C ILE A 42 8.93 -13.15 8.22
N TRP A 43 8.47 -14.32 8.68
CA TRP A 43 7.03 -14.62 8.74
C TRP A 43 6.27 -13.61 9.59
N TYR A 44 6.82 -13.27 10.75
CA TYR A 44 6.21 -12.30 11.65
C TYR A 44 6.07 -10.92 11.00
N ILE A 45 7.12 -10.44 10.33
CA ILE A 45 7.09 -9.14 9.64
C ILE A 45 6.10 -9.15 8.47
N LEU A 46 6.04 -10.22 7.67
CA LEU A 46 5.06 -10.36 6.58
C LEU A 46 3.61 -10.29 7.11
N ALA A 47 3.33 -10.98 8.22
CA ALA A 47 2.03 -10.96 8.88
C ALA A 47 1.70 -9.58 9.47
N TRP A 48 2.67 -8.95 10.14
CA TRP A 48 2.53 -7.61 10.66
C TRP A 48 2.17 -6.60 9.56
N ASN A 49 2.88 -6.64 8.43
CA ASN A 49 2.65 -5.76 7.29
C ASN A 49 1.26 -5.96 6.70
N ARG A 50 0.85 -7.21 6.50
CA ARG A 50 -0.47 -7.57 5.97
C ARG A 50 -1.60 -7.12 6.91
N ASP A 51 -1.48 -7.36 8.21
CA ASP A 51 -2.49 -6.95 9.20
C ASP A 51 -2.61 -5.42 9.26
N ARG A 52 -1.49 -4.69 9.18
CA ARG A 52 -1.47 -3.23 9.10
C ARG A 52 -2.11 -2.72 7.81
N HIS A 53 -1.82 -3.38 6.69
CA HIS A 53 -2.42 -3.04 5.40
C HIS A 53 -3.94 -3.20 5.43
N LEU A 54 -4.44 -4.34 5.90
CA LEU A 54 -5.88 -4.57 6.06
C LEU A 54 -6.52 -3.51 6.97
N LYS A 55 -5.87 -3.16 8.09
CA LYS A 55 -6.36 -2.11 9.00
C LYS A 55 -6.44 -0.76 8.30
N ASN A 56 -5.41 -0.37 7.56
CA ASN A 56 -5.39 0.89 6.82
C ASN A 56 -6.50 0.93 5.75
N MET A 57 -6.71 -0.16 5.01
CA MET A 57 -7.74 -0.22 3.96
C MET A 57 -9.16 -0.18 4.52
N LYS A 58 -9.38 -0.73 5.72
CA LYS A 58 -10.64 -0.56 6.47
C LYS A 58 -10.84 0.90 6.89
N LEU A 59 -9.80 1.56 7.41
CA LEU A 59 -9.87 2.96 7.82
C LEU A 59 -10.14 3.90 6.64
N LYS A 60 -9.56 3.62 5.47
CA LYS A 60 -9.82 4.37 4.22
C LYS A 60 -11.21 4.08 3.62
N GLY A 61 -12.01 3.17 4.19
CA GLY A 61 -13.32 2.78 3.67
C GLY A 61 -13.29 1.96 2.37
N ILE A 62 -12.10 1.56 1.91
CA ILE A 62 -11.89 0.78 0.67
C ILE A 62 -12.30 -0.68 0.90
N VAL A 63 -12.00 -1.22 2.08
CA VAL A 63 -12.39 -2.58 2.48
C VAL A 63 -13.48 -2.51 3.54
N LYS A 64 -14.72 -2.76 3.11
CA LYS A 64 -15.88 -2.84 3.99
C LYS A 64 -15.98 -4.20 4.71
N PRO A 65 -16.66 -4.28 5.87
CA PRO A 65 -16.83 -5.53 6.61
C PRO A 65 -17.47 -6.65 5.77
N GLU A 66 -18.38 -6.32 4.87
CA GLU A 66 -19.08 -7.28 4.02
C GLU A 66 -18.09 -7.99 3.07
N HIS A 67 -17.15 -7.23 2.50
CA HIS A 67 -16.10 -7.78 1.61
C HIS A 67 -15.19 -8.76 2.35
N VAL A 68 -14.88 -8.49 3.63
CA VAL A 68 -14.04 -9.37 4.45
C VAL A 68 -14.72 -10.72 4.67
N ILE A 69 -16.03 -10.72 4.92
CA ILE A 69 -16.84 -11.92 5.13
C ILE A 69 -16.99 -12.69 3.82
N GLU A 70 -17.45 -12.01 2.76
CA GLU A 70 -17.70 -12.59 1.44
C GLU A 70 -16.45 -13.27 0.88
N HIS A 71 -15.30 -12.61 1.00
CA HIS A 71 -14.04 -13.11 0.45
C HIS A 71 -13.22 -13.93 1.46
N ARG A 72 -13.79 -14.23 2.64
CA ARG A 72 -13.17 -15.01 3.73
C ARG A 72 -11.76 -14.54 4.11
N ILE A 73 -11.57 -13.22 4.16
CA ILE A 73 -10.27 -12.60 4.48
C ILE A 73 -10.00 -12.75 5.97
N ALA A 74 -8.89 -13.38 6.36
CA ALA A 74 -8.56 -13.59 7.76
C ALA A 74 -8.31 -12.27 8.51
N GLY A 75 -8.70 -12.18 9.78
CA GLY A 75 -8.53 -10.94 10.56
C GLY A 75 -7.11 -10.71 11.07
N ASN A 76 -6.52 -11.71 11.73
CA ASN A 76 -5.25 -11.60 12.44
C ASN A 76 -4.29 -12.70 11.98
N SER A 77 -3.33 -12.35 11.11
CA SER A 77 -2.36 -13.30 10.59
C SER A 77 -1.22 -13.61 11.58
N ARG A 78 -0.93 -12.68 12.51
CA ARG A 78 0.14 -12.86 13.51
C ARG A 78 -0.11 -14.03 14.45
N PHE A 79 -1.36 -14.26 14.86
CA PHE A 79 -1.72 -15.42 15.67
C PHE A 79 -1.29 -16.74 15.01
N TRP A 80 -1.55 -16.88 13.71
CA TRP A 80 -1.19 -18.08 12.95
C TRP A 80 0.33 -18.22 12.78
N VAL A 81 1.06 -17.11 12.67
CA VAL A 81 2.54 -17.15 12.66
C VAL A 81 3.08 -17.64 13.99
N VAL A 82 2.54 -17.18 15.12
CA VAL A 82 2.97 -17.63 16.45
C VAL A 82 2.70 -19.12 16.61
N LEU A 83 1.51 -19.60 16.20
CA LEU A 83 1.17 -21.02 16.25
C LEU A 83 2.08 -21.86 15.35
N TYR A 84 2.33 -21.40 14.11
CA TYR A 84 3.29 -22.03 13.21
C TYR A 84 4.70 -22.08 13.81
N SER A 85 5.14 -20.97 14.42
CA SER A 85 6.46 -20.88 15.06
C SER A 85 6.60 -21.87 16.19
N ALA A 86 5.58 -21.99 17.05
CA ALA A 86 5.55 -22.96 18.14
C ALA A 86 5.64 -24.40 17.60
N CYS A 87 4.78 -24.77 16.64
CA CYS A 87 4.81 -26.10 16.04
C CYS A 87 6.16 -26.39 15.36
N TYR A 88 6.68 -25.43 14.58
CA TYR A 88 7.93 -25.59 13.85
C TYR A 88 9.13 -25.72 14.80
N LEU A 89 9.23 -24.89 15.83
CA LEU A 89 10.30 -25.00 16.83
C LEU A 89 10.20 -26.32 17.59
N THR A 90 9.00 -26.72 18.01
CA THR A 90 8.79 -27.97 18.74
C THR A 90 9.20 -29.17 17.87
N MET A 91 8.82 -29.17 16.59
CA MET A 91 9.26 -30.17 15.60
C MET A 91 10.79 -30.23 15.52
N ASN A 92 11.46 -29.08 15.33
CA ASN A 92 12.92 -29.05 15.21
C ASN A 92 13.63 -29.50 16.50
N PHE A 93 13.16 -29.07 17.68
CA PHE A 93 13.73 -29.51 18.96
C PHE A 93 13.52 -31.00 19.21
N SER A 94 12.33 -31.54 18.93
CA SER A 94 12.09 -32.98 19.02
C SER A 94 12.95 -33.76 18.04
N GLY A 95 13.15 -33.24 16.82
CA GLY A 95 14.04 -33.85 15.82
C GLY A 95 15.49 -33.90 16.29
N LEU A 96 15.98 -32.80 16.86
CA LEU A 96 17.33 -32.76 17.45
C LEU A 96 17.47 -33.73 18.62
N TYR A 97 16.46 -33.84 19.48
CA TYR A 97 16.45 -34.82 20.57
C TYR A 97 16.50 -36.27 20.05
N ILE A 98 15.71 -36.58 19.02
CA ILE A 98 15.70 -37.90 18.36
C ILE A 98 17.08 -38.23 17.79
N ILE A 99 17.69 -37.28 17.05
CA ILE A 99 19.03 -37.47 16.47
C ILE A 99 20.06 -37.70 17.58
N LYS A 100 20.03 -36.89 18.64
CA LYS A 100 20.92 -37.05 19.79
C LYS A 100 20.77 -38.44 20.42
N ALA A 101 19.54 -38.88 20.69
CA ALA A 101 19.28 -40.19 21.26
C ALA A 101 19.80 -41.33 20.35
N ILE A 102 19.65 -41.20 19.02
CA ILE A 102 20.17 -42.17 18.06
C ILE A 102 21.71 -42.21 18.11
N VAL A 103 22.38 -41.06 18.04
CA VAL A 103 23.85 -40.98 18.02
C VAL A 103 24.48 -41.48 19.33
N GLU A 104 23.83 -41.24 20.46
CA GLU A 104 24.35 -41.63 21.77
C GLU A 104 24.13 -43.12 22.11
N ASN A 105 23.20 -43.80 21.45
CA ASN A 105 22.79 -45.17 21.82
C ASN A 105 22.94 -46.21 20.70
N ILE A 106 23.24 -45.80 19.47
CA ILE A 106 23.51 -46.73 18.36
C ILE A 106 25.01 -46.68 18.06
N ASP A 107 25.74 -47.68 18.54
CA ASP A 107 27.02 -48.04 17.92
C ASP A 107 26.74 -48.49 16.49
N ILE A 108 27.50 -47.96 15.52
CA ILE A 108 27.37 -48.29 14.10
C ILE A 108 27.92 -49.70 13.86
N ASP A 109 27.30 -50.71 14.46
CA ASP A 109 27.52 -52.09 14.11
C ASP A 109 26.40 -52.53 13.17
N PHE A 110 26.77 -53.21 12.08
CA PHE A 110 25.94 -53.40 10.86
C PHE A 110 24.68 -54.28 11.04
N ASN A 111 24.33 -54.66 12.27
CA ASN A 111 23.12 -55.40 12.56
C ASN A 111 21.98 -54.42 12.85
N VAL A 112 21.12 -54.21 11.84
CA VAL A 112 19.91 -53.39 11.95
C VAL A 112 19.05 -53.94 13.09
N PRO A 113 18.90 -53.24 14.24
CA PRO A 113 18.09 -53.72 15.35
C PRO A 113 16.63 -53.81 14.90
N SER A 114 15.89 -54.80 15.41
CA SER A 114 14.44 -54.84 15.21
C SER A 114 13.77 -53.61 15.86
N MET A 115 12.60 -53.19 15.38
CA MET A 115 11.90 -52.00 15.92
C MET A 115 11.59 -52.10 17.43
N GLU A 116 11.37 -53.31 17.95
CA GLU A 116 11.17 -53.56 19.39
C GLU A 116 12.48 -53.43 20.19
N GLU A 117 13.60 -53.91 19.65
CA GLU A 117 14.92 -53.70 20.26
C GLU A 117 15.32 -52.22 20.24
N LEU A 118 15.01 -51.51 19.15
CA LEU A 118 15.30 -50.08 19.01
C LEU A 118 14.51 -49.24 20.02
N THR A 119 13.23 -49.55 20.23
CA THR A 119 12.36 -48.84 21.17
C THR A 119 12.68 -49.13 22.63
N THR A 120 13.17 -50.35 22.93
CA THR A 120 13.66 -50.70 24.26
C THR A 120 15.03 -50.09 24.57
N LEU A 121 15.93 -49.99 23.57
CA LEU A 121 17.23 -49.29 23.67
C LEU A 121 17.08 -47.77 23.82
N LEU A 122 16.24 -47.14 22.99
CA LEU A 122 16.09 -45.68 22.95
C LEU A 122 15.10 -45.14 23.99
N GLY A 123 14.32 -46.03 24.62
CA GLY A 123 13.42 -45.73 25.73
C GLY A 123 12.14 -44.96 25.35
N THR A 124 11.28 -44.73 26.35
CA THR A 124 9.98 -44.05 26.19
C THR A 124 10.10 -42.59 25.76
N GLY A 125 11.21 -41.91 26.11
CA GLY A 125 11.48 -40.53 25.72
C GLY A 125 11.70 -40.36 24.21
N TYR A 126 12.30 -41.35 23.54
CA TYR A 126 12.42 -41.38 22.08
C TYR A 126 11.06 -41.53 21.40
N VAL A 127 10.22 -42.44 21.89
CA VAL A 127 8.88 -42.67 21.36
C VAL A 127 8.01 -41.40 21.48
N LEU A 128 8.02 -40.77 22.65
CA LEU A 128 7.29 -39.51 22.88
C LEU A 128 7.77 -38.39 21.96
N SER A 129 9.10 -38.21 21.85
CA SER A 129 9.69 -37.21 20.97
C SER A 129 9.36 -37.47 19.50
N SER A 130 9.32 -38.74 19.07
CA SER A 130 8.99 -39.14 17.70
C SER A 130 7.52 -38.84 17.36
N TRP A 131 6.59 -39.14 18.27
CA TRP A 131 5.19 -38.75 18.12
C TRP A 131 5.02 -37.24 18.06
N LEU A 132 5.72 -36.54 18.95
CA LEU A 132 5.66 -35.09 19.01
C LEU A 132 6.25 -34.46 17.73
N PHE A 133 7.35 -34.99 17.21
CA PHE A 133 7.93 -34.62 15.92
C PHE A 133 6.93 -34.80 14.78
N LEU A 134 6.28 -35.97 14.70
CA LEU A 134 5.32 -36.28 13.65
C LEU A 134 4.10 -35.34 13.68
N LEU A 135 3.47 -35.20 14.85
CA LEU A 135 2.28 -34.37 15.01
C LEU A 135 2.57 -32.90 14.74
N THR A 136 3.67 -32.38 15.28
CA THR A 136 4.08 -30.99 15.06
C THR A 136 4.57 -30.75 13.64
N GLY A 137 5.13 -31.76 12.96
CA GLY A 137 5.48 -31.69 11.53
C GLY A 137 4.27 -31.59 10.63
N ILE A 138 3.26 -32.44 10.84
CA ILE A 138 1.98 -32.37 10.10
C ILE A 138 1.29 -31.02 10.38
N ALA A 139 1.22 -30.61 11.65
CA ALA A 139 0.65 -29.31 12.01
C ALA A 139 1.40 -28.15 11.35
N SER A 140 2.74 -28.18 11.33
CA SER A 140 3.57 -27.14 10.71
C SER A 140 3.32 -27.05 9.20
N LEU A 141 3.13 -28.18 8.51
CA LEU A 141 2.80 -28.19 7.07
C LEU A 141 1.43 -27.58 6.79
N LEU A 142 0.40 -27.93 7.57
CA LEU A 142 -0.94 -27.36 7.44
C LEU A 142 -0.94 -25.86 7.75
N LEU A 143 -0.24 -25.46 8.81
CA LEU A 143 -0.09 -24.06 9.21
C LEU A 143 0.69 -23.26 8.17
N TYR A 144 1.71 -23.83 7.54
CA TYR A 144 2.42 -23.20 6.44
C TYR A 144 1.49 -22.91 5.24
N GLY A 145 0.66 -23.88 4.85
CA GLY A 145 -0.35 -23.66 3.80
C GLY A 145 -1.36 -22.57 4.19
N LYS A 146 -1.78 -22.55 5.46
CA LYS A 146 -2.66 -21.51 6.01
C LYS A 146 -2.01 -20.12 5.97
N LEU A 147 -0.74 -20.02 6.36
CA LEU A 147 0.03 -18.77 6.32
C LEU A 147 0.12 -18.22 4.90
N ILE A 148 0.37 -19.06 3.91
CA ILE A 148 0.46 -18.60 2.53
C ILE A 148 -0.90 -18.12 2.02
N THR A 149 -1.97 -18.82 2.40
CA THR A 149 -3.33 -18.36 2.07
C THR A 149 -3.58 -16.96 2.62
N MET A 150 -3.20 -16.70 3.87
CA MET A 150 -3.43 -15.40 4.51
C MET A 150 -2.48 -14.30 4.03
N LEU A 151 -1.21 -14.64 3.77
CA LEU A 151 -0.18 -13.66 3.47
C LEU A 151 -0.06 -13.37 1.98
N TYR A 152 -0.44 -14.31 1.12
CA TYR A 152 -0.46 -14.13 -0.33
C TYR A 152 -1.88 -13.95 -0.85
N ASN A 153 -2.76 -14.95 -0.69
CA ASN A 153 -4.06 -14.93 -1.35
C ASN A 153 -4.98 -13.85 -0.78
N ASP A 154 -5.00 -13.66 0.54
CA ASP A 154 -5.78 -12.58 1.14
C ASP A 154 -5.17 -11.21 0.89
N GLU A 155 -3.83 -11.09 0.94
CA GLU A 155 -3.14 -9.84 0.57
C GLU A 155 -3.45 -9.42 -0.87
N MET A 156 -3.44 -10.36 -1.81
CA MET A 156 -3.85 -10.12 -3.19
C MET A 156 -5.30 -9.62 -3.29
N LYS A 157 -6.24 -10.20 -2.52
CA LYS A 157 -7.63 -9.72 -2.49
C LYS A 157 -7.71 -8.28 -1.99
N ILE A 158 -7.02 -7.96 -0.89
CA ILE A 158 -6.96 -6.61 -0.33
C ILE A 158 -6.42 -5.63 -1.37
N GLN A 159 -5.29 -5.96 -2.01
CA GLN A 159 -4.69 -5.15 -3.08
C GLN A 159 -5.65 -4.99 -4.27
N SER A 160 -6.44 -6.02 -4.60
CA SER A 160 -7.41 -5.95 -5.70
C SER A 160 -8.55 -4.96 -5.44
N PHE A 161 -9.00 -4.83 -4.19
CA PHE A 161 -10.01 -3.83 -3.80
C PHE A 161 -9.44 -2.42 -3.94
N GLU A 162 -8.22 -2.19 -3.45
CA GLU A 162 -7.55 -0.91 -3.60
C GLU A 162 -7.33 -0.56 -5.08
N SER A 163 -6.86 -1.53 -5.87
CA SER A 163 -6.62 -1.37 -7.30
C SER A 163 -7.89 -0.98 -8.05
N LYS A 164 -9.03 -1.59 -7.73
CA LYS A 164 -10.34 -1.23 -8.31
C LYS A 164 -10.77 0.17 -7.90
N HIS A 165 -10.61 0.52 -6.62
CA HIS A 165 -10.98 1.83 -6.11
C HIS A 165 -10.16 2.96 -6.74
N ARG A 166 -8.84 2.74 -6.90
CA ARG A 166 -7.90 3.73 -7.42
C ARG A 166 -7.63 3.61 -8.93
N LYS A 167 -8.34 2.71 -9.64
CA LYS A 167 -8.15 2.40 -11.08
C LYS A 167 -6.70 2.10 -11.46
N MET A 168 -6.02 1.30 -10.63
CA MET A 168 -4.63 0.91 -10.84
C MET A 168 -4.51 -0.52 -11.37
N PRO A 169 -3.39 -0.86 -12.01
CA PRO A 169 -3.09 -2.24 -12.35
C PRO A 169 -2.74 -3.03 -11.08
N THR A 170 -3.35 -4.21 -10.91
CA THR A 170 -3.04 -5.11 -9.80
C THR A 170 -1.66 -5.75 -10.01
N PRO A 171 -0.73 -5.65 -9.05
CA PRO A 171 0.60 -6.25 -9.19
C PRO A 171 0.56 -7.79 -9.14
N ILE A 172 -0.51 -8.38 -8.60
CA ILE A 172 -0.73 -9.84 -8.56
C ILE A 172 -2.06 -10.16 -9.22
N VAL A 173 -2.03 -11.08 -10.19
CA VAL A 173 -3.19 -11.40 -11.04
C VAL A 173 -3.90 -12.70 -10.65
N LYS A 174 -3.21 -13.65 -10.00
CA LYS A 174 -3.77 -14.98 -9.71
C LYS A 174 -3.42 -15.51 -8.31
N PRO A 175 -4.37 -16.18 -7.63
CA PRO A 175 -4.10 -16.84 -6.36
C PRO A 175 -3.13 -18.00 -6.55
N LEU A 176 -2.36 -18.29 -5.52
CA LEU A 176 -1.46 -19.44 -5.49
C LEU A 176 -2.21 -20.69 -5.01
N SER A 177 -1.94 -21.81 -5.69
CA SER A 177 -2.38 -23.14 -5.25
C SER A 177 -1.59 -23.56 -4.02
N ILE A 178 -2.30 -23.78 -2.90
CA ILE A 178 -1.72 -24.17 -1.62
C ILE A 178 -1.07 -25.56 -1.73
N VAL A 179 -1.76 -26.51 -2.37
CA VAL A 179 -1.28 -27.89 -2.53
C VAL A 179 0.02 -27.90 -3.33
N LEU A 180 0.04 -27.20 -4.47
CA LEU A 180 1.22 -27.10 -5.31
C LEU A 180 2.40 -26.52 -4.52
N MET A 181 2.16 -25.46 -3.76
CA MET A 181 3.20 -24.81 -2.98
C MET A 181 3.75 -25.71 -1.86
N VAL A 182 2.88 -26.44 -1.13
CA VAL A 182 3.33 -27.40 -0.11
C VAL A 182 4.18 -28.50 -0.74
N VAL A 183 3.72 -29.07 -1.86
CA VAL A 183 4.45 -30.11 -2.60
C VAL A 183 5.82 -29.61 -3.07
N PHE A 184 5.89 -28.45 -3.71
CA PHE A 184 7.18 -27.86 -4.13
C PHE A 184 8.09 -27.55 -2.94
N THR A 185 7.52 -27.13 -1.81
CA THR A 185 8.30 -26.87 -0.59
C THR A 185 8.92 -28.16 -0.06
N LEU A 186 8.19 -29.28 -0.09
CA LEU A 186 8.71 -30.59 0.30
C LEU A 186 9.80 -31.09 -0.67
N ILE A 187 9.55 -31.03 -1.98
CA ILE A 187 10.48 -31.51 -3.02
C ILE A 187 11.80 -30.73 -3.00
N THR A 188 11.75 -29.43 -2.71
CA THR A 188 12.93 -28.55 -2.68
C THR A 188 13.58 -28.44 -1.31
N TYR A 189 13.20 -29.32 -0.37
CA TYR A 189 13.69 -29.32 1.01
C TYR A 189 13.55 -27.96 1.72
N GLY A 190 12.54 -27.16 1.35
CA GLY A 190 12.29 -25.86 1.95
C GLY A 190 12.90 -24.66 1.20
N LEU A 191 13.74 -24.85 0.17
CA LEU A 191 14.29 -23.74 -0.61
C LEU A 191 13.19 -22.91 -1.28
N PHE A 192 12.15 -23.59 -1.77
CA PHE A 192 10.98 -22.90 -2.31
C PHE A 192 10.24 -22.06 -1.26
N SER A 193 10.24 -22.47 0.01
CA SER A 193 9.67 -21.65 1.10
C SER A 193 10.39 -20.32 1.24
N TRP A 194 11.73 -20.32 1.14
CA TRP A 194 12.53 -19.09 1.17
C TRP A 194 12.24 -18.17 -0.01
N PHE A 195 12.18 -18.74 -1.22
CA PHE A 195 11.80 -18.00 -2.43
C PHE A 195 10.40 -17.37 -2.28
N MET A 196 9.43 -18.12 -1.75
CA MET A 196 8.06 -17.63 -1.56
C MET A 196 7.99 -16.45 -0.60
N ARG A 197 8.73 -16.47 0.50
CA ARG A 197 8.80 -15.34 1.45
C ARG A 197 9.45 -14.11 0.82
N TYR A 198 10.50 -14.30 0.04
CA TYR A 198 11.13 -13.22 -0.70
C TYR A 198 10.15 -12.58 -1.69
N ARG A 199 9.44 -13.39 -2.48
CA ARG A 199 8.41 -12.91 -3.42
C ARG A 199 7.31 -12.13 -2.71
N LEU A 200 6.82 -12.63 -1.59
CA LEU A 200 5.83 -11.95 -0.75
C LEU A 200 6.31 -10.58 -0.27
N ALA A 201 7.52 -10.51 0.28
CA ALA A 201 8.10 -9.26 0.75
C ALA A 201 8.32 -8.25 -0.39
N ALA A 202 8.77 -8.72 -1.55
CA ALA A 202 8.96 -7.88 -2.73
C ALA A 202 7.64 -7.27 -3.22
N ILE A 203 6.56 -8.05 -3.24
CA ILE A 203 5.22 -7.57 -3.61
C ILE A 203 4.73 -6.53 -2.61
N GLN A 204 4.81 -6.80 -1.31
CA GLN A 204 4.40 -5.83 -0.28
C GLN A 204 5.21 -4.52 -0.39
N ARG A 205 6.52 -4.62 -0.65
CA ARG A 205 7.39 -3.45 -0.86
C ARG A 205 6.98 -2.65 -2.09
N PHE A 206 6.80 -3.32 -3.23
CA PHE A 206 6.39 -2.67 -4.48
C PHE A 206 5.05 -1.97 -4.32
N HIS A 207 4.09 -2.65 -3.69
CA HIS A 207 2.77 -2.07 -3.38
C HIS A 207 2.89 -0.83 -2.49
N SER A 208 3.67 -0.91 -1.41
CA SER A 208 3.88 0.24 -0.52
C SER A 208 4.56 1.42 -1.20
N GLN A 209 5.44 1.18 -2.19
CA GLN A 209 6.07 2.24 -2.97
C GLN A 209 5.08 2.90 -3.93
N ILE A 210 4.21 2.12 -4.56
CA ILE A 210 3.11 2.63 -5.39
C ILE A 210 2.18 3.48 -4.52
N GLU A 211 1.71 2.95 -3.38
CA GLU A 211 0.80 3.66 -2.47
C GLU A 211 1.36 5.05 -2.08
N LYS A 212 2.64 5.11 -1.68
CA LYS A 212 3.29 6.39 -1.31
C LYS A 212 3.31 7.41 -2.44
N LYS A 213 3.72 6.99 -3.65
CA LYS A 213 3.78 7.90 -4.81
C LYS A 213 2.40 8.44 -5.18
N LEU A 214 1.37 7.65 -4.98
CA LEU A 214 0.00 8.05 -5.26
C LEU A 214 -0.55 8.99 -4.21
N ASP A 215 -0.28 8.70 -2.93
CA ASP A 215 -0.64 9.61 -1.85
C ASP A 215 0.08 10.97 -2.04
N GLU A 216 1.34 10.98 -2.45
CA GLU A 216 2.09 12.20 -2.82
C GLU A 216 1.46 12.94 -4.02
N LEU A 217 1.04 12.22 -5.07
CA LEU A 217 0.34 12.78 -6.22
C LEU A 217 -1.01 13.38 -5.82
N GLU A 218 -1.81 12.66 -5.02
CA GLU A 218 -3.12 13.13 -4.53
C GLU A 218 -2.97 14.42 -3.72
N VAL A 219 -1.95 14.51 -2.86
CA VAL A 219 -1.64 15.74 -2.11
C VAL A 219 -1.22 16.86 -3.05
N SER A 220 -0.32 16.60 -4.00
CA SER A 220 0.11 17.61 -4.98
C SER A 220 -1.05 18.12 -5.86
N PHE A 221 -1.96 17.24 -6.27
CA PHE A 221 -3.16 17.64 -7.01
C PHE A 221 -4.11 18.48 -6.15
N LYS A 222 -4.29 18.15 -4.88
CA LYS A 222 -5.10 18.97 -3.96
C LYS A 222 -4.47 20.33 -3.72
N GLU A 223 -3.16 20.39 -3.52
CA GLU A 223 -2.42 21.64 -3.35
C GLU A 223 -2.52 22.52 -4.61
N LYS A 224 -2.36 21.94 -5.79
CA LYS A 224 -2.56 22.65 -7.07
C LYS A 224 -4.00 23.11 -7.27
N ALA A 225 -4.99 22.28 -6.97
CA ALA A 225 -6.40 22.68 -7.06
C ALA A 225 -6.73 23.79 -6.05
N THR A 226 -6.12 23.78 -4.87
CA THR A 226 -6.29 24.84 -3.85
C THR A 226 -5.58 26.13 -4.29
N GLN A 227 -4.41 26.03 -4.91
CA GLN A 227 -3.72 27.18 -5.51
C GLN A 227 -4.47 27.75 -6.72
N GLU A 228 -5.05 26.89 -7.57
CA GLU A 228 -5.88 27.31 -8.70
C GLU A 228 -7.18 27.96 -8.23
N GLN A 229 -7.81 27.47 -7.15
CA GLN A 229 -8.95 28.13 -6.51
C GLN A 229 -8.57 29.47 -5.87
N GLN A 230 -7.41 29.56 -5.21
CA GLN A 230 -6.89 30.82 -4.69
C GLN A 230 -6.56 31.80 -5.81
N LEU A 231 -6.02 31.33 -6.94
CA LEU A 231 -5.76 32.13 -8.15
C LEU A 231 -7.05 32.54 -8.88
N GLU A 232 -8.12 31.71 -8.85
CA GLU A 232 -9.44 32.06 -9.36
C GLU A 232 -10.19 33.04 -8.42
N GLU A 233 -9.96 32.97 -7.11
CA GLU A 233 -10.45 33.96 -6.15
C GLU A 233 -9.67 35.29 -6.21
N GLU A 234 -8.34 35.26 -6.41
CA GLU A 234 -7.52 36.45 -6.69
C GLU A 234 -7.81 37.06 -8.08
N LYS A 235 -8.29 36.25 -9.04
CA LYS A 235 -8.71 36.70 -10.39
C LYS A 235 -10.21 36.96 -10.52
N ARG A 236 -10.98 37.05 -9.42
CA ARG A 236 -12.27 37.72 -9.48
C ARG A 236 -12.01 39.21 -9.79
N PRO A 237 -12.52 39.75 -10.90
CA PRO A 237 -12.15 41.09 -11.33
C PRO A 237 -12.95 42.10 -10.52
N GLU A 238 -12.44 42.50 -9.37
CA GLU A 238 -12.87 43.75 -8.73
C GLU A 238 -12.14 44.97 -9.36
N THR A 239 -11.05 44.77 -10.10
CA THR A 239 -10.20 45.86 -10.63
C THR A 239 -10.58 46.40 -12.01
N ALA A 240 -11.05 45.56 -12.95
CA ALA A 240 -11.30 46.00 -14.33
C ALA A 240 -12.45 47.04 -14.44
N GLY A 241 -13.49 46.89 -13.62
CA GLY A 241 -14.61 47.84 -13.60
C GLY A 241 -14.24 49.19 -12.99
N GLU A 242 -13.42 49.19 -11.94
CA GLU A 242 -12.93 50.42 -11.30
C GLU A 242 -11.96 51.19 -12.20
N GLU A 243 -11.07 50.49 -12.90
CA GLU A 243 -10.12 51.11 -13.84
C GLU A 243 -10.82 51.76 -15.04
N ILE A 244 -11.85 51.11 -15.61
CA ILE A 244 -12.70 51.71 -16.65
C ILE A 244 -13.43 52.93 -16.10
N LEU A 245 -14.01 52.82 -14.90
CA LEU A 245 -14.76 53.92 -14.31
C LEU A 245 -13.86 55.13 -14.03
N GLU A 246 -12.65 54.94 -13.53
CA GLU A 246 -11.69 56.02 -13.25
C GLU A 246 -11.18 56.68 -14.55
N LYS A 247 -10.80 55.86 -15.53
CA LYS A 247 -10.32 56.31 -16.85
C LYS A 247 -11.36 57.15 -17.57
N TYR A 248 -12.61 56.73 -17.59
CA TYR A 248 -13.65 57.43 -18.34
C TYR A 248 -14.34 58.54 -17.53
N SER A 249 -14.35 58.47 -16.20
CA SER A 249 -14.90 59.56 -15.37
C SER A 249 -14.11 60.85 -15.52
N SER A 250 -12.78 60.77 -15.53
CA SER A 250 -11.92 61.93 -15.74
C SER A 250 -12.07 62.52 -17.14
N CYS A 251 -12.08 61.68 -18.18
CA CYS A 251 -12.24 62.10 -19.57
C CYS A 251 -13.60 62.75 -19.87
N LEU A 252 -14.69 62.21 -19.30
CA LEU A 252 -16.06 62.71 -19.50
C LEU A 252 -16.32 63.99 -18.70
N ALA A 253 -15.68 64.17 -17.54
CA ALA A 253 -15.79 65.38 -16.73
C ALA A 253 -15.07 66.59 -17.36
N SER A 254 -13.96 66.37 -18.07
CA SER A 254 -13.11 67.43 -18.61
C SER A 254 -13.48 67.89 -20.03
N THR A 255 -14.41 67.22 -20.70
CA THR A 255 -14.63 67.39 -22.15
C THR A 255 -16.06 67.84 -22.46
N SER A 256 -16.21 69.12 -22.83
CA SER A 256 -17.46 69.72 -23.31
C SER A 256 -17.57 69.78 -24.84
N GLU A 257 -16.51 69.42 -25.58
CA GLU A 257 -16.50 69.41 -27.05
C GLU A 257 -17.25 68.18 -27.61
N THR A 258 -18.23 68.43 -28.47
CA THR A 258 -19.21 67.44 -28.94
C THR A 258 -18.62 66.28 -29.73
N GLU A 259 -17.57 66.51 -30.52
CA GLU A 259 -16.93 65.45 -31.33
C GLU A 259 -16.01 64.57 -30.48
N ARG A 260 -15.18 65.19 -29.63
CA ARG A 260 -14.27 64.47 -28.72
C ARG A 260 -15.02 63.64 -27.68
N ARG A 261 -16.20 64.12 -27.23
CA ARG A 261 -17.10 63.37 -26.35
C ARG A 261 -17.65 62.10 -27.03
N LYS A 262 -17.97 62.14 -28.33
CA LYS A 262 -18.43 60.95 -29.07
C LYS A 262 -17.34 59.88 -29.18
N GLU A 263 -16.08 60.30 -29.38
CA GLU A 263 -14.93 59.39 -29.43
C GLU A 263 -14.69 58.68 -28.09
N ILE A 264 -14.80 59.43 -26.99
CA ILE A 264 -14.70 58.89 -25.62
C ILE A 264 -15.82 57.88 -25.37
N ILE A 265 -17.05 58.17 -25.80
CA ILE A 265 -18.19 57.26 -25.65
C ILE A 265 -18.05 56.00 -26.50
N ALA A 266 -17.53 56.11 -27.72
CA ALA A 266 -17.25 54.95 -28.57
C ALA A 266 -16.16 54.05 -27.96
N SER A 267 -15.14 54.67 -27.35
CA SER A 267 -14.07 53.94 -26.64
C SER A 267 -14.59 53.28 -25.37
N LEU A 268 -15.44 53.97 -24.60
CA LEU A 268 -16.15 53.41 -23.45
C LEU A 268 -17.01 52.22 -23.85
N PHE A 269 -17.76 52.30 -24.96
CA PHE A 269 -18.56 51.18 -25.46
C PHE A 269 -17.70 49.95 -25.77
N ARG A 270 -16.55 50.14 -26.44
CA ARG A 270 -15.63 49.05 -26.74
C ARG A 270 -15.11 48.39 -25.46
N ASP A 271 -14.66 49.18 -24.50
CA ASP A 271 -14.09 48.67 -23.24
C ASP A 271 -15.18 48.04 -22.32
N LEU A 272 -16.44 48.49 -22.43
CA LEU A 272 -17.59 47.85 -21.75
C LEU A 272 -18.01 46.53 -22.41
N GLY A 273 -17.76 46.34 -23.71
CA GLY A 273 -18.08 45.12 -24.46
C GLY A 273 -17.29 43.88 -23.99
N ASP A 274 -16.16 44.10 -23.32
CA ASP A 274 -15.33 43.03 -22.74
C ASP A 274 -15.83 42.58 -21.34
N LEU A 275 -16.85 43.25 -20.78
CA LEU A 275 -17.44 42.93 -19.48
C LEU A 275 -18.72 42.10 -19.60
N LYS A 276 -19.10 41.40 -18.51
CA LYS A 276 -20.42 40.77 -18.41
C LYS A 276 -21.51 41.85 -18.39
N SER A 277 -22.65 41.59 -19.04
CA SER A 277 -23.75 42.56 -19.20
C SER A 277 -24.19 43.22 -17.89
N ASP A 278 -24.27 42.47 -16.79
CA ASP A 278 -24.64 43.00 -15.47
C ASP A 278 -23.60 43.99 -14.90
N GLN A 279 -22.32 43.75 -15.16
CA GLN A 279 -21.22 44.64 -14.74
C GLN A 279 -21.14 45.88 -15.62
N ALA A 280 -21.36 45.75 -16.93
CA ALA A 280 -21.42 46.90 -17.83
C ALA A 280 -22.59 47.84 -17.47
N LEU A 281 -23.76 47.27 -17.16
CA LEU A 281 -24.94 48.02 -16.71
C LEU A 281 -24.71 48.75 -15.38
N SER A 282 -24.04 48.12 -14.41
CA SER A 282 -23.75 48.75 -13.11
C SER A 282 -22.80 49.95 -13.27
N LEU A 283 -21.79 49.84 -14.14
CA LEU A 283 -20.86 50.94 -14.46
C LEU A 283 -21.56 52.09 -15.19
N LEU A 284 -22.42 51.80 -16.16
CA LEU A 284 -23.22 52.81 -16.85
C LEU A 284 -24.15 53.56 -15.90
N ASN A 285 -24.80 52.85 -14.97
CA ASN A 285 -25.63 53.46 -13.93
C ASN A 285 -24.81 54.37 -13.00
N ASN A 286 -23.58 53.97 -12.67
CA ASN A 286 -22.68 54.79 -11.86
C ASN A 286 -22.29 56.08 -12.60
N LEU A 287 -21.91 56.00 -13.87
CA LEU A 287 -21.59 57.17 -14.71
C LEU A 287 -22.80 58.11 -14.91
N LEU A 288 -24.01 57.56 -15.06
CA LEU A 288 -25.26 58.34 -15.13
C LEU A 288 -25.54 59.04 -13.79
N SER A 289 -25.40 58.34 -12.66
CA SER A 289 -25.63 58.90 -11.32
C SER A 289 -24.66 60.05 -11.00
N ARG A 290 -23.45 60.02 -11.55
CA ARG A 290 -22.44 61.08 -11.45
C ARG A 290 -22.64 62.22 -12.47
N GLN A 291 -23.73 62.18 -13.25
CA GLN A 291 -24.05 63.15 -14.32
C GLN A 291 -22.97 63.24 -15.42
N LEU A 292 -22.16 62.19 -15.58
CA LEU A 292 -21.11 62.14 -16.60
C LEU A 292 -21.66 61.70 -17.96
N LEU A 293 -22.78 60.98 -17.97
CA LEU A 293 -23.55 60.60 -19.15
C LEU A 293 -24.91 61.31 -19.14
N THR A 294 -25.38 61.68 -20.33
CA THR A 294 -26.78 62.08 -20.54
C THR A 294 -27.68 60.85 -20.65
N GLU A 295 -28.97 60.99 -20.36
CA GLU A 295 -29.95 59.90 -20.50
C GLU A 295 -29.97 59.32 -21.92
N ASN A 296 -29.78 60.16 -22.94
CA ASN A 296 -29.70 59.72 -24.33
C ASN A 296 -28.46 58.86 -24.62
N GLU A 297 -27.31 59.20 -24.04
CA GLU A 297 -26.07 58.42 -24.17
C GLU A 297 -26.17 57.09 -23.41
N PHE A 298 -26.72 57.11 -22.20
CA PHE A 298 -26.97 55.92 -21.39
C PHE A 298 -27.91 54.94 -22.11
N ASN A 299 -29.04 55.42 -22.64
CA ASN A 299 -30.00 54.57 -23.36
C ASN A 299 -29.41 53.98 -24.64
N ARG A 300 -28.55 54.74 -25.35
CA ARG A 300 -27.87 54.28 -26.56
C ARG A 300 -26.84 53.20 -26.24
N LEU A 301 -26.03 53.39 -25.20
CA LEU A 301 -25.03 52.40 -24.76
C LEU A 301 -25.69 51.12 -24.25
N THR A 302 -26.76 51.26 -23.44
CA THR A 302 -27.52 50.11 -22.94
C THR A 302 -28.13 49.30 -24.08
N ARG A 303 -28.69 49.95 -25.10
CA ARG A 303 -29.27 49.28 -26.27
C ARG A 303 -28.24 48.54 -27.13
N LEU A 304 -26.98 48.99 -27.14
CA LEU A 304 -25.91 48.39 -27.93
C LEU A 304 -25.20 47.25 -27.18
N LEU A 305 -25.38 47.14 -25.86
CA LEU A 305 -24.78 46.11 -25.00
C LEU A 305 -25.70 44.90 -24.75
N VAL A 306 -26.98 45.00 -25.14
CA VAL A 306 -27.98 43.90 -25.14
C VAL A 306 -28.00 43.23 -26.51
#